data_AF-A0A269XEJ1-F1
#
_entry.id   AF-A0A269XEJ1-F1
#
_cell.length_a   1.000
_cell.length_b   1.000
_cell.length_c   1.000
_cell.angle_alpha   90.00
_cell.angle_beta   90.00
_cell.angle_gamma   90.00
#
_symmetry.space_group_name_H-M   'P 1'
#
loop_
_entity.id
_entity.type
_entity.pdbx_description
1 polymer ?
#
loop_
_entity_poly.entity_id
_entity_poly.type
_entity_poly.pdbx_seq_one_letter_code
_entity_poly.pdbx_strand_id
1 'polypeptide(L)'
;FVNHQDIIHVGNIKLEVLHTPGHTPESISFLLTDEGGGSSVPMGIFSGDFIFVGDIGRPDLLEKSVQIEGSTEVSAKQMYQSLESVKD
;
A
#
# COMPACT_ATOMS: atom_id res chain seq x y z
N PHE A 1 12.25 0.14 10.99
CA PHE A 1 11.76 -0.12 9.62
C PHE A 1 10.72 -1.22 9.71
N VAL A 2 9.65 -1.11 8.93
CA VAL A 2 8.57 -2.11 8.88
C VAL A 2 8.62 -2.82 7.53
N ASN A 3 8.20 -4.07 7.48
CA ASN A 3 8.16 -4.92 6.30
C ASN A 3 6.74 -5.43 6.05
N HIS A 4 6.52 -5.99 4.86
CA HIS A 4 5.27 -6.68 4.57
C HIS A 4 4.95 -7.74 5.63
N GLN A 5 3.68 -7.81 6.04
CA GLN A 5 3.14 -8.71 7.07
C GLN A 5 3.57 -8.40 8.51
N ASP A 6 4.36 -7.35 8.73
CA ASP A 6 4.57 -6.86 10.10
C ASP A 6 3.23 -6.39 10.69
N ILE A 7 3.05 -6.68 11.98
CA ILE A 7 1.87 -6.26 12.74
C ILE A 7 2.27 -5.17 13.74
N ILE A 8 1.52 -4.08 13.74
CA ILE A 8 1.66 -2.97 14.68
C ILE A 8 0.38 -2.92 15.52
N HIS A 9 0.54 -2.93 16.84
CA HIS A 9 -0.57 -2.75 17.77
C HIS A 9 -0.58 -1.33 18.33
N VAL A 10 -1.76 -0.70 18.29
CA VAL A 10 -2.03 0.58 18.96
C VAL A 10 -3.20 0.36 19.91
N GLY A 11 -2.89 -0.02 21.15
CA GLY A 11 -3.91 -0.57 22.05
C GLY A 11 -4.52 -1.83 21.45
N ASN A 12 -5.85 -1.86 21.32
CA ASN A 12 -6.61 -2.97 20.72
C ASN A 12 -6.82 -2.81 19.19
N ILE A 13 -6.15 -1.86 18.55
CA ILE A 13 -6.15 -1.71 17.10
C ILE A 13 -4.98 -2.52 16.54
N LYS A 14 -5.27 -3.45 15.63
CA LYS A 14 -4.27 -4.19 14.86
C LYS A 14 -4.11 -3.49 13.50
N LEU A 15 -2.88 -3.15 13.14
CA LEU A 15 -2.50 -2.69 11.81
C LEU A 15 -1.56 -3.71 11.17
N GLU A 16 -1.96 -4.27 10.04
CA GLU A 16 -1.12 -5.14 9.23
C GLU A 16 -0.51 -4.36 8.06
N VAL A 17 0.81 -4.51 7.88
CA VAL A 17 1.56 -3.80 6.85
C VAL A 17 1.48 -4.55 5.52
N LEU A 18 0.95 -3.89 4.50
CA LEU A 18 0.92 -4.38 3.13
C LEU A 18 1.96 -3.61 2.32
N HIS A 19 2.94 -4.31 1.72
CA HIS A 19 3.85 -3.67 0.78
C HIS A 19 3.13 -3.51 -0.56
N THR A 20 2.90 -2.28 -0.97
CA THR A 20 2.07 -1.92 -2.13
C THR A 20 2.85 -1.00 -3.07
N PRO A 21 3.96 -1.49 -3.68
CA PRO A 21 4.79 -0.70 -4.56
C PRO A 21 4.03 -0.29 -5.83
N GLY A 22 4.33 0.90 -6.32
CA GLY A 22 3.75 1.42 -7.55
C GLY A 22 3.93 2.92 -7.65
N HIS A 23 3.31 3.66 -6.73
CA HIS A 23 3.51 5.10 -6.62
C HIS A 23 4.96 5.43 -6.23
N THR A 24 5.46 4.76 -5.19
CA THR A 24 6.88 4.68 -4.86
C THR A 24 7.28 3.22 -4.60
N PRO A 25 8.58 2.86 -4.72
CA PRO A 25 9.05 1.50 -4.48
C PRO A 25 8.86 1.02 -3.04
N GLU A 26 8.92 1.95 -2.08
CA GLU A 26 8.78 1.68 -0.65
C GLU A 26 7.35 1.88 -0.12
N SER A 27 6.39 2.24 -0.98
CA SER A 27 4.99 2.46 -0.60
C SER A 27 4.42 1.27 0.16
N ILE A 28 3.84 1.55 1.33
CA ILE A 28 3.11 0.58 2.15
C ILE A 28 1.70 1.10 2.43
N SER A 29 0.77 0.17 2.58
CA SER A 29 -0.60 0.41 3.07
C SER A 29 -0.80 -0.28 4.41
N PHE A 30 -1.79 0.17 5.18
CA PHE A 30 -2.12 -0.44 6.48
C PHE A 30 -3.54 -0.98 6.49
N LEU A 31 -3.70 -2.27 6.75
CA LEU A 31 -4.98 -2.92 6.94
C LEU A 31 -5.35 -2.88 8.42
N LEU A 32 -6.47 -2.23 8.76
CA LEU A 32 -6.90 -2.02 10.14
C LEU A 32 -7.95 -3.06 10.55
N THR A 33 -7.76 -3.65 11.73
CA THR A 33 -8.78 -4.43 12.45
C THR A 33 -8.99 -3.85 13.85
N ASP A 34 -10.25 -3.57 14.21
CA ASP A 34 -10.64 -3.15 15.56
C ASP A 34 -10.93 -4.37 16.45
N GLU A 35 -9.87 -4.93 17.03
CA GLU A 35 -10.00 -6.06 17.96
C GLU A 35 -10.67 -5.63 19.28
N GLY A 36 -10.60 -4.34 19.63
CA GLY A 36 -11.24 -3.78 20.84
C GLY A 36 -12.76 -3.74 20.73
N GLY A 37 -13.28 -3.49 19.52
CA GLY A 37 -14.68 -3.65 19.16
C GLY A 37 -15.12 -5.10 18.95
N GLY A 38 -14.21 -6.07 19.09
CA GLY A 38 -14.47 -7.49 18.90
C GLY A 38 -14.48 -7.94 17.43
N SER A 39 -13.96 -7.13 16.50
CA SER A 39 -13.86 -7.52 15.10
C SER A 39 -12.72 -8.53 14.89
N SER A 40 -13.00 -9.61 14.16
CA SER A 40 -11.99 -10.55 13.65
C SER A 40 -11.70 -10.36 12.16
N VAL A 41 -12.32 -9.36 11.53
CA VAL A 41 -12.14 -9.05 10.10
C VAL A 41 -11.65 -7.60 9.93
N PRO A 42 -10.89 -7.32 8.86
CA PRO A 42 -10.46 -5.97 8.55
C PRO A 42 -11.64 -4.99 8.41
N MET A 43 -11.50 -3.82 9.01
CA MET A 43 -12.47 -2.73 8.93
C MET A 43 -12.21 -1.84 7.70
N GLY A 44 -10.95 -1.64 7.34
CA GLY A 44 -10.58 -0.76 6.24
C GLY A 44 -9.07 -0.67 6.03
N ILE A 45 -8.70 0.09 5.01
CA ILE A 45 -7.30 0.27 4.60
C ILE A 45 -6.93 1.75 4.59
N PHE A 46 -5.76 2.06 5.14
CA PHE A 46 -5.06 3.31 4.85
C PHE A 46 -4.18 3.07 3.62
N SER A 47 -4.69 3.44 2.45
CA SER A 47 -4.05 3.16 1.15
C SER A 47 -2.92 4.13 0.79
N GLY A 48 -2.81 5.28 1.47
CA GLY A 48 -1.88 6.33 1.05
C GLY A 48 -2.15 6.73 -0.41
N ASP A 49 -1.08 6.86 -1.20
CA ASP A 49 -1.17 7.16 -2.64
C ASP A 49 -1.24 5.89 -3.52
N PHE A 50 -1.54 4.73 -2.95
CA PHE A 50 -1.73 3.49 -3.73
C PHE A 50 -3.07 3.50 -4.48
N ILE A 51 -4.18 3.62 -3.75
CA ILE A 51 -5.55 3.63 -4.28
C ILE A 51 -6.29 4.88 -3.79
N PHE A 52 -6.90 5.59 -4.72
CA PHE A 52 -7.81 6.71 -4.48
C PHE A 52 -9.25 6.34 -4.83
N VAL A 53 -10.18 7.23 -4.47
CA VAL A 53 -11.57 7.13 -4.93
C VAL A 53 -11.61 7.41 -6.44
N GLY A 54 -11.72 6.33 -7.22
CA GLY A 54 -11.84 6.39 -8.67
C GLY A 54 -10.52 6.44 -9.45
N ASP A 55 -9.36 6.33 -8.78
CA ASP A 55 -8.05 6.35 -9.44
C ASP A 55 -6.96 5.69 -8.57
N ILE A 56 -5.71 5.71 -9.03
CA ILE A 56 -4.52 5.18 -8.35
C ILE A 56 -3.36 6.19 -8.37
N GLY A 57 -2.33 5.95 -7.57
CA GLY A 57 -1.10 6.74 -7.59
C GLY A 57 -0.37 6.71 -8.92
N ARG A 58 0.26 7.82 -9.30
CA ARG A 58 1.07 7.85 -10.52
C ARG A 58 2.39 7.09 -10.33
N PRO A 59 2.79 6.20 -11.26
CA PRO A 59 4.06 5.48 -11.21
C PRO A 59 5.24 6.22 -11.86
N ASP A 60 5.02 7.42 -12.42
CA ASP A 60 5.98 8.13 -13.27
C ASP A 60 6.87 9.15 -12.54
N LEU A 61 6.65 9.34 -11.24
CA LEU A 61 7.28 10.42 -10.49
C LEU A 61 8.79 10.25 -10.35
N LEU A 62 9.28 9.02 -10.18
CA LEU A 62 10.72 8.75 -10.09
C LEU A 62 11.46 9.10 -11.38
N GLU A 63 10.86 8.80 -12.52
CA GLU A 63 11.44 9.13 -13.82
C GLU A 63 11.42 10.63 -14.06
N LYS A 64 10.28 11.29 -13.81
CA LYS A 64 10.11 12.71 -14.08
C LYS A 64 10.83 13.63 -13.09
N SER A 65 10.96 13.22 -11.84
CA SER A 65 11.48 14.07 -10.76
C SER A 65 12.91 13.72 -10.37
N VAL A 66 13.30 12.45 -10.51
CA VAL A 66 14.61 11.92 -10.09
C VAL A 66 15.42 11.40 -11.28
N GLN A 67 14.88 11.48 -12.50
CA GLN A 67 15.57 11.13 -13.76
C GLN A 67 16.06 9.68 -13.82
N ILE A 68 15.33 8.76 -13.17
CA ILE A 68 15.59 7.32 -13.27
C ILE A 68 14.90 6.79 -14.52
N GLU A 69 15.64 6.71 -15.62
CA GLU A 69 15.15 6.28 -16.93
C GLU A 69 14.56 4.86 -16.88
N GLY A 70 13.38 4.69 -17.47
CA GLY A 70 12.67 3.41 -17.52
C GLY A 70 11.98 2.99 -16.21
N SER A 71 12.05 3.81 -15.15
CA SER A 71 11.39 3.50 -13.87
C SER A 71 9.86 3.53 -13.97
N THR A 72 9.27 4.33 -14.85
CA THR A 72 7.80 4.39 -15.00
C THR A 72 7.21 3.03 -15.35
N GLU A 73 7.82 2.30 -16.29
CA GLU A 73 7.34 0.99 -16.75
C GLU A 73 7.46 -0.06 -15.63
N VAL A 74 8.53 -0.02 -14.85
CA VAL A 74 8.74 -0.91 -13.70
C VAL A 74 7.71 -0.62 -12.62
N SER A 75 7.56 0.65 -12.25
CA SER A 75 6.59 1.10 -11.25
C SER A 75 5.15 0.83 -11.68
N ALA A 76 4.80 0.95 -12.96
CA ALA A 76 3.48 0.59 -13.48
C ALA A 76 3.19 -0.91 -13.36
N LYS A 77 4.18 -1.77 -13.65
CA LYS A 77 4.06 -3.23 -13.45
C LYS A 77 3.90 -3.59 -11.98
N GLN A 78 4.68 -2.96 -11.11
CA GLN A 78 4.55 -3.13 -9.67
C GLN A 78 3.18 -2.68 -9.18
N MET A 79 2.69 -1.52 -9.63
CA MET A 79 1.35 -1.03 -9.31
C MET A 79 0.27 -2.04 -9.69
N TYR A 80 0.35 -2.60 -10.90
CA TYR A 80 -0.58 -3.65 -11.34
C TYR A 80 -0.52 -4.89 -10.44
N GLN A 81 0.67 -5.39 -10.11
CA GLN A 81 0.84 -6.54 -9.20
C GLN A 81 0.29 -6.26 -7.79
N SER A 82 0.53 -5.06 -7.26
CA SER A 82 -0.01 -4.62 -5.97
C SER A 82 -1.54 -4.60 -5.99
N LEU A 83 -2.15 -4.09 -7.06
CA LEU A 83 -3.61 -4.09 -7.21
C LEU A 83 -4.19 -5.52 -7.24
N GLU A 84 -3.57 -6.44 -7.96
CA GLU A 84 -4.01 -7.84 -7.98
C GLU A 84 -3.88 -8.51 -6.60
N SER A 85 -2.91 -8.11 -5.78
CA SER A 85 -2.73 -8.69 -4.43
C SER A 85 -3.78 -8.26 -3.40
N VAL A 86 -4.51 -7.16 -3.66
CA VAL A 86 -5.55 -6.61 -2.77
C VAL A 86 -6.96 -6.71 -3.36
N LYS A 87 -7.08 -7.21 -4.59
CA LYS A 87 -8.35 -7.61 -5.18
C LYS A 87 -8.75 -8.94 -4.57
N ASP A 88 -9.56 -8.90 -3.52
CA ASP A 88 -10.61 -9.85 -3.13
C ASP A 88 -11.18 -9.48 -1.74
#